data_AF-A0A1Q7G5A2-F1
#
_entry.id   AF-A0A1Q7G5A2-F1
#
_cell.length_a   1.000
_cell.length_b   1.000
_cell.length_c   1.000
_cell.angle_alpha   90.00
_cell.angle_beta   90.00
_cell.angle_gamma   90.00
#
_symmetry.space_group_name_H-M   'P 1'
#
loop_
_entity.id
_entity.type
_entity.pdbx_description
1 polymer ?
#
loop_
_entity_poly.entity_id
_entity_poly.type
_entity_poly.pdbx_seq_one_letter_code
_entity_poly.pdbx_strand_id
1 'polypeptide(L)'
;MTRPRIAGIAGAVVLAGLAFQAGEYGTVDWLKLHRQLAQERQAVRDLEVALDSLDRLARALETDPAAQERAAREQFGMIRKGEILYRLVPPPQP
;
A
#
# COMPACT_ATOMS: atom_id res chain seq x y z
N MET A 1 -53.50 -26.17 -23.53
CA MET A 1 -52.20 -26.47 -22.88
C MET A 1 -52.44 -27.47 -21.77
N THR A 2 -51.85 -28.67 -21.85
CA THR A 2 -52.04 -29.69 -20.82
C THR A 2 -51.28 -29.29 -19.56
N ARG A 3 -51.96 -29.28 -18.42
CA ARG A 3 -51.41 -29.00 -17.07
C ARG A 3 -49.99 -29.53 -16.80
N PRO A 4 -49.59 -30.75 -17.23
CA PRO A 4 -48.21 -31.24 -17.07
C PRO A 4 -47.15 -30.42 -17.81
N ARG A 5 -47.46 -29.83 -18.98
CA ARG A 5 -46.49 -29.01 -19.73
C ARG A 5 -46.21 -27.68 -19.04
N ILE A 6 -47.24 -27.08 -18.42
CA ILE A 6 -47.09 -25.85 -17.65
C ILE A 6 -46.27 -26.11 -16.38
N ALA A 7 -46.53 -27.22 -15.69
CA ALA A 7 -45.75 -27.62 -14.52
C ALA A 7 -44.27 -27.89 -14.88
N GLY A 8 -44.01 -28.55 -16.00
CA GLY A 8 -42.64 -28.79 -16.49
C GLY A 8 -41.89 -27.51 -16.84
N ILE A 9 -42.55 -26.55 -17.52
CA ILE A 9 -41.94 -25.26 -17.86
C ILE A 9 -41.67 -24.44 -16.59
N ALA A 10 -42.63 -24.39 -15.66
CA ALA A 10 -42.45 -23.69 -14.39
C ALA A 10 -41.28 -24.27 -13.57
N GLY A 11 -41.18 -25.60 -13.49
CA GLY A 11 -40.06 -26.26 -12.82
C GLY A 11 -38.71 -25.96 -13.47
N ALA A 12 -38.64 -25.94 -14.80
CA ALA A 12 -37.42 -25.61 -15.54
C ALA A 12 -36.97 -24.16 -15.30
N VAL A 13 -37.90 -23.21 -15.25
CA VAL A 13 -37.60 -21.80 -14.97
C VAL A 13 -37.09 -21.61 -13.54
N VAL A 14 -37.68 -22.30 -12.56
CA VAL A 14 -37.21 -22.27 -11.16
C VAL A 14 -35.80 -22.84 -11.03
N LEU A 15 -35.52 -23.98 -11.67
CA LEU A 15 -34.19 -24.59 -11.65
C LEU A 15 -33.14 -23.71 -12.35
N ALA A 16 -33.51 -23.08 -13.48
CA ALA A 16 -32.63 -22.13 -14.17
C ALA A 16 -32.33 -20.89 -13.30
N GLY A 17 -33.33 -20.35 -12.60
CA GLY A 17 -33.13 -19.24 -11.67
C GLY A 17 -32.21 -19.59 -10.50
N LEU A 18 -32.36 -20.79 -9.92
CA LEU A 18 -31.49 -21.27 -8.84
C LEU A 18 -30.05 -21.52 -9.32
N ALA A 19 -29.87 -22.09 -10.51
CA ALA A 19 -28.55 -22.30 -11.09
C ALA A 19 -27.85 -20.98 -11.44
N PHE A 20 -28.60 -20.00 -11.94
CA PHE A 20 -28.09 -18.66 -12.22
C PHE A 20 -27.65 -17.96 -10.91
N GLN A 21 -28.48 -18.06 -9.86
CA GLN A 21 -28.17 -17.51 -8.55
C GLN A 21 -27.03 -18.25 -7.82
N ALA A 22 -26.76 -19.52 -8.15
CA ALA A 22 -25.62 -20.26 -7.61
C ALA A 22 -24.32 -20.06 -8.44
N GLY A 23 -24.44 -19.79 -9.74
CA GLY A 23 -23.30 -19.66 -10.66
C GLY A 23 -22.71 -18.25 -10.73
N GLU A 24 -23.54 -17.21 -10.62
CA GLU A 24 -23.11 -15.81 -10.81
C GLU A 24 -22.34 -15.24 -9.61
N TYR A 25 -22.62 -15.72 -8.40
CA TYR A 25 -21.92 -15.32 -7.17
C TYR A 25 -20.64 -16.12 -6.89
N GLY A 26 -20.36 -17.17 -7.66
CA GLY A 26 -19.18 -18.02 -7.39
C GLY A 26 -17.91 -17.48 -8.06
N THR A 27 -17.97 -17.23 -9.36
CA THR A 27 -16.78 -16.99 -10.18
C THR A 27 -16.35 -15.53 -10.21
N VAL A 28 -17.31 -14.60 -10.31
CA VAL A 28 -17.05 -13.16 -10.32
C VAL A 28 -16.56 -12.70 -8.95
N ASP A 29 -17.19 -13.17 -7.87
CA ASP A 29 -16.76 -12.84 -6.51
C ASP A 29 -15.40 -13.48 -6.18
N TRP A 30 -15.11 -14.69 -6.66
CA TRP A 30 -13.78 -15.28 -6.55
C TRP A 30 -12.72 -14.42 -7.25
N LEU A 31 -12.98 -13.96 -8.48
CA LEU A 31 -12.06 -13.09 -9.21
C LEU A 31 -11.87 -11.75 -8.50
N LYS A 32 -12.95 -11.18 -7.97
CA LYS A 32 -12.92 -9.93 -7.20
C LYS A 32 -12.10 -10.10 -5.91
N LEU A 33 -12.32 -11.18 -5.18
CA LEU A 33 -11.59 -11.50 -3.95
C LEU A 33 -10.11 -11.78 -4.24
N HIS A 34 -9.80 -12.46 -5.34
CA HIS A 34 -8.43 -12.69 -5.77
C HIS A 34 -7.71 -11.39 -6.12
N ARG A 35 -8.38 -10.47 -6.82
CA ARG A 35 -7.84 -9.13 -7.13
C ARG A 35 -7.62 -8.31 -5.86
N GLN A 36 -8.59 -8.31 -4.93
CA GLN A 36 -8.46 -7.64 -3.64
C GLN A 36 -7.28 -8.21 -2.84
N LEU A 37 -7.15 -9.53 -2.75
CA LEU A 37 -6.03 -10.17 -2.08
C LEU A 37 -4.68 -9.79 -2.71
N ALA A 38 -4.62 -9.72 -4.04
CA ALA A 38 -3.40 -9.31 -4.74
C ALA A 38 -3.04 -7.84 -4.46
N GLN A 39 -4.03 -6.95 -4.41
CA GLN A 39 -3.85 -5.53 -4.08
C GLN A 39 -3.37 -5.35 -2.63
N GLU A 40 -4.04 -5.99 -1.68
CA GLU A 40 -3.65 -5.92 -0.26
C GLU A 40 -2.24 -6.46 -0.05
N ARG A 41 -1.90 -7.59 -0.68
CA ARG A 41 -0.53 -8.14 -0.62
C ARG A 41 0.50 -7.20 -1.22
N GLN A 42 0.15 -6.46 -2.27
CA GLN A 42 1.06 -5.46 -2.83
C GLN A 42 1.26 -4.30 -1.85
N ALA A 43 0.19 -3.79 -1.24
CA ALA A 43 0.26 -2.72 -0.26
C ALA A 43 1.11 -3.11 0.96
N VAL A 44 0.96 -4.35 1.46
CA VAL A 44 1.80 -4.88 2.55
C VAL A 44 3.28 -4.90 2.15
N ARG A 45 3.61 -5.42 0.96
CA ARG A 45 4.99 -5.44 0.48
C ARG A 45 5.59 -4.05 0.35
N ASP A 46 4.83 -3.10 -0.18
CA ASP A 46 5.29 -1.72 -0.33
C ASP A 46 5.59 -1.09 1.03
N LEU A 47 4.77 -1.39 2.05
CA LEU A 47 4.98 -0.94 3.41
C LEU A 47 6.19 -1.62 4.08
N GLU A 48 6.38 -2.92 3.87
CA GLU A 48 7.56 -3.65 4.36
C GLU A 48 8.85 -3.05 3.81
N VAL A 49 8.90 -2.73 2.52
CA VAL A 49 10.05 -2.06 1.89
C VAL A 49 10.31 -0.69 2.52
N ALA A 50 9.25 0.08 2.79
CA ALA A 50 9.37 1.37 3.44
C ALA A 50 9.92 1.23 4.87
N LEU A 51 9.39 0.29 5.66
CA LEU A 51 9.89 0.00 7.01
C LEU A 51 11.35 -0.42 7.00
N ASP A 52 11.75 -1.33 6.11
CA ASP A 52 13.14 -1.75 5.96
C ASP A 52 14.07 -0.58 5.61
N SER A 53 13.59 0.36 4.78
CA SER A 53 14.37 1.54 4.42
C SER A 53 14.56 2.49 5.60
N LEU A 54 13.51 2.68 6.41
CA LEU A 54 13.56 3.51 7.60
C LEU A 54 14.42 2.88 8.69
N ASP A 55 14.31 1.57 8.89
CA ASP A 55 15.12 0.85 9.87
C ASP A 55 16.61 0.94 9.53
N ARG A 56 16.97 0.79 8.24
CA ARG A 56 18.36 1.02 7.81
C ARG A 56 18.84 2.43 8.09
N LEU A 57 18.00 3.44 7.86
CA LEU A 57 18.35 4.83 8.13
C LEU A 57 18.50 5.11 9.63
N ALA A 58 17.59 4.58 10.45
CA ALA A 58 17.67 4.68 11.90
C ALA A 58 18.96 4.05 12.43
N ARG A 59 19.28 2.81 12.00
CA ARG A 59 20.54 2.15 12.38
C ARG A 59 21.76 2.94 11.95
N ALA A 60 21.77 3.51 10.74
CA ALA A 60 22.87 4.36 10.29
C ALA A 60 23.03 5.58 11.21
N LEU A 61 21.95 6.26 11.58
CA LEU A 61 22.00 7.37 12.53
C LEU A 61 22.44 6.95 13.93
N GLU A 62 22.15 5.72 14.38
CA GLU A 62 22.58 5.26 15.71
C GLU A 62 24.04 4.80 15.75
N THR A 63 24.54 4.23 14.66
CA THR A 63 25.80 3.48 14.68
C THR A 63 26.91 4.10 13.84
N ASP A 64 26.60 4.92 12.83
CA ASP A 64 27.58 5.55 11.96
C ASP A 64 27.84 7.01 12.39
N PRO A 65 29.05 7.32 12.92
CA PRO A 65 29.42 8.68 13.32
C PRO A 65 29.33 9.68 12.17
N ALA A 66 29.57 9.28 10.92
CA ALA A 66 29.48 10.17 9.78
C ALA A 66 28.03 10.53 9.46
N ALA A 67 27.10 9.58 9.58
CA ALA A 67 25.67 9.84 9.46
C ALA A 67 25.16 10.76 10.58
N GLN A 68 25.62 10.55 11.82
CA GLN A 68 25.32 11.43 12.97
C GLN A 68 25.82 12.85 12.75
N GLU A 69 27.08 13.01 12.35
CA GLU A 69 27.67 14.33 12.10
C GLU A 69 26.93 15.07 10.99
N ARG A 70 26.57 14.37 9.90
CA ARG A 70 25.80 14.95 8.80
C ARG A 70 24.43 15.44 9.28
N ALA A 71 23.70 14.60 10.01
CA ALA A 71 22.40 14.98 10.57
C ALA A 71 22.52 16.16 11.55
N ALA A 72 23.56 16.18 12.39
CA ALA A 72 23.83 17.28 13.32
C ALA A 72 24.11 18.60 12.60
N ARG A 73 24.87 18.56 11.51
CA ARG A 73 25.18 19.72 10.67
C ARG A 73 23.94 20.23 9.92
N GLU A 74 23.17 19.33 9.32
CA GLU A 74 22.00 19.69 8.50
C GLU A 74 20.82 20.19 9.33
N GLN A 75 20.46 19.48 10.42
CA GLN A 75 19.27 19.82 11.22
C GLN A 75 19.55 20.93 12.23
N PHE A 76 20.75 20.97 12.80
CA PHE A 76 21.06 21.86 13.92
C PHE A 76 22.16 22.88 13.61
N GLY A 77 22.77 22.83 12.41
CA GLY A 77 23.85 23.75 12.05
C GLY A 77 25.10 23.61 12.92
N MET A 78 25.28 22.45 13.56
CA MET A 78 26.40 22.21 14.48
C MET A 78 27.71 22.20 13.72
N ILE A 79 28.77 22.74 14.33
CA ILE A 79 30.12 22.74 13.79
C ILE A 79 31.09 22.13 14.78
N ARG A 80 32.17 21.53 14.29
CA ARG A 80 33.19 20.96 15.16
C ARG A 80 34.00 22.08 15.82
N LYS A 81 34.55 21.82 17.00
CA LYS A 81 35.46 22.77 17.66
C LYS A 81 36.65 23.08 16.73
N GLY A 82 36.90 24.37 16.49
CA GLY A 82 37.96 24.87 15.62
C GLY A 82 37.57 25.05 14.15
N GLU A 83 36.33 24.73 13.77
CA GLU A 83 35.82 24.93 12.42
C GLU A 83 35.16 26.32 12.27
N ILE A 84 35.22 26.93 11.09
CA ILE A 84 34.63 28.25 10.81
C ILE A 84 33.49 28.06 9.78
N LEU A 85 32.27 28.45 10.15
CA LEU A 85 31.10 28.41 9.27
C LEU A 85 30.96 29.72 8.49
N TYR A 86 31.10 29.67 7.17
CA TYR A 86 30.74 30.78 6.30
C TYR A 86 29.27 30.67 5.89
N ARG A 87 28.45 31.65 6.28
CA ARG A 87 27.05 31.76 5.86
C ARG A 87 26.90 32.92 4.88
N LEU A 88 26.42 32.61 3.67
CA LEU A 88 26.04 33.64 2.71
C LEU A 88 24.67 34.20 3.10
N VAL A 89 24.63 35.46 3.55
CA VAL A 89 23.38 36.18 3.82
C VAL A 89 23.09 37.14 2.66
N PRO A 90 21.88 37.13 2.09
CA PRO A 90 21.50 38.10 1.08
C PRO A 90 21.53 39.53 1.66
N PRO A 91 21.81 40.55 0.83
CA PRO A 91 21.89 41.93 1.30
C PRO A 91 20.55 42.35 1.93
N PRO A 92 20.58 43.16 3.00
CA PRO A 92 19.36 43.67 3.62
C PRO A 92 18.54 44.45 2.59
N GLN A 93 17.25 44.12 2.48
CA GLN A 93 16.32 44.87 1.62
C GLN A 93 16.07 46.25 2.24
N PRO A 94 16.05 47.33 1.42
CA PRO A 94 15.91 48.70 1.90
C PRO A 94 14.52 49.00 2.49
#